data_AF-A0A2R6AJR5-F1
#
_entry.id   AF-A0A2R6AJR5-F1
#
_cell.length_a   1.000
_cell.length_b   1.000
_cell.length_c   1.000
_cell.angle_alpha   90.00
_cell.angle_beta   90.00
_cell.angle_gamma   90.00
#
_symmetry.space_group_name_H-M   'P 1'
#
loop_
_entity.id
_entity.type
_entity.pdbx_description
1 polymer ?
#
loop_
_entity_poly.entity_id
_entity_poly.type
_entity_poly.pdbx_seq_one_letter_code
_entity_poly.pdbx_strand_id
1 'polypeptide(L)'
;MPGKKLEKKKQKQSVKAKKKRTIYLSVGIAVVLVLLIGVYYGVNYLSGSTPNITAYIGQPVSAGFYSELSSLAMSTYGGPLTNMSLFQPYNGTPWISGGKPIIVFIGAEYCPFCAATRWPLILALMRFGNFTGLEYMVSPPL
;
A
#
# COMPACT_ATOMS: atom_id res chain seq x y z
N MET A 1 34.18 -73.13 -17.76
CA MET A 1 34.62 -72.29 -16.62
C MET A 1 33.50 -71.33 -16.16
N PRO A 2 32.83 -71.57 -15.01
CA PRO A 2 31.60 -70.84 -14.63
C PRO A 2 31.80 -69.53 -13.82
N GLY A 3 33.03 -69.14 -13.48
CA GLY A 3 33.31 -68.05 -12.52
C GLY A 3 32.97 -66.61 -12.98
N LYS A 4 32.98 -66.31 -14.29
CA LYS A 4 32.79 -64.92 -14.78
C LYS A 4 31.36 -64.38 -14.63
N LYS A 5 30.35 -65.22 -14.37
CA LYS A 5 28.95 -64.80 -14.21
C LYS A 5 28.61 -64.32 -12.79
N LEU A 6 29.35 -64.75 -11.75
CA LEU A 6 29.10 -64.32 -10.37
C LEU A 6 29.60 -62.89 -10.09
N GLU A 7 30.79 -62.56 -10.58
CA GLU A 7 31.42 -61.23 -10.41
C GLU A 7 30.56 -60.10 -11.00
N LYS A 8 30.00 -60.31 -12.20
CA LYS A 8 29.11 -59.35 -12.87
C LYS A 8 27.78 -59.12 -12.12
N LYS A 9 27.30 -60.09 -11.34
CA LYS A 9 26.07 -59.95 -10.53
C LYS A 9 26.33 -59.12 -9.27
N LYS A 10 27.46 -59.31 -8.59
CA LYS A 10 27.87 -58.51 -7.41
C LYS A 10 28.07 -57.04 -7.77
N GLN A 11 28.72 -56.74 -8.91
CA GLN A 11 28.91 -55.37 -9.39
C GLN A 11 27.58 -54.65 -9.74
N LYS A 12 26.60 -55.36 -10.33
CA LYS A 12 25.29 -54.77 -10.63
C LYS A 12 24.43 -54.53 -9.37
N GLN A 13 24.65 -55.29 -8.29
CA GLN A 13 23.92 -55.12 -7.02
C GLN A 13 24.43 -53.90 -6.23
N SER A 14 25.74 -53.64 -6.19
CA SER A 14 26.31 -52.49 -5.46
C SER A 14 25.97 -51.14 -6.12
N VAL A 15 25.87 -51.09 -7.45
CA VAL A 15 25.44 -49.90 -8.20
C VAL A 15 23.96 -49.57 -7.95
N LYS A 16 23.09 -50.59 -7.85
CA LYS A 16 21.66 -50.39 -7.55
C LYS A 16 21.42 -49.86 -6.14
N ALA A 17 22.20 -50.34 -5.15
CA ALA A 17 22.11 -49.86 -3.76
C ALA A 17 22.54 -48.38 -3.63
N LYS A 18 23.63 -47.99 -4.31
CA LYS A 18 24.09 -46.59 -4.34
C LYS A 18 23.06 -45.66 -5.01
N LYS A 19 22.47 -46.08 -6.14
CA LYS A 19 21.46 -45.28 -6.86
C LYS A 19 20.20 -45.01 -6.03
N LYS A 20 19.72 -46.00 -5.26
CA LYS A 20 18.58 -45.81 -4.34
C LYS A 20 18.88 -44.81 -3.24
N ARG A 21 20.06 -44.90 -2.62
CA ARG A 21 20.49 -43.98 -1.55
C ARG A 21 20.58 -42.52 -2.03
N THR A 22 21.10 -42.29 -3.24
CA THR A 22 21.16 -40.94 -3.83
C THR A 22 19.77 -40.39 -4.14
N ILE A 23 18.84 -41.22 -4.63
CA ILE A 23 17.45 -40.80 -4.89
C ILE A 23 16.73 -40.40 -3.59
N TYR A 24 16.86 -41.18 -2.53
CA TYR A 24 16.25 -40.82 -1.24
C TYR A 24 16.82 -39.52 -0.66
N LEU A 25 18.13 -39.28 -0.81
CA LEU A 25 18.75 -38.02 -0.38
C LEU A 25 18.25 -36.82 -1.20
N SER A 26 18.14 -36.94 -2.53
CA SER A 26 17.62 -35.85 -3.37
C SER A 26 16.15 -35.53 -3.08
N VAL A 27 15.33 -36.56 -2.81
CA VAL A 27 13.92 -36.37 -2.44
C VAL A 27 13.82 -35.72 -1.06
N GLY A 28 14.62 -36.15 -0.09
CA GLY A 28 14.66 -35.52 1.24
C GLY A 28 15.02 -34.04 1.18
N ILE A 29 16.03 -33.67 0.39
CA ILE A 29 16.45 -32.27 0.21
C ILE A 29 15.32 -31.45 -0.44
N ALA A 30 14.67 -31.99 -1.48
CA ALA A 30 13.57 -31.31 -2.16
C ALA A 30 12.39 -31.03 -1.22
N VAL A 31 12.00 -32.00 -0.38
CA VAL A 31 10.91 -31.83 0.59
C VAL A 31 11.24 -30.75 1.62
N VAL A 32 12.47 -30.74 2.14
CA VAL A 32 12.91 -29.72 3.11
C VAL A 32 12.89 -28.33 2.49
N LEU A 33 13.35 -28.17 1.24
CA LEU A 33 13.30 -26.89 0.54
C LEU A 33 11.87 -26.37 0.35
N VAL A 34 10.94 -27.24 -0.04
CA VAL A 34 9.52 -26.87 -0.21
C VAL A 34 8.91 -26.42 1.12
N LEU A 35 9.21 -27.13 2.22
CA LEU A 35 8.73 -26.76 3.55
C LEU A 35 9.29 -25.40 4.01
N LEU A 36 10.57 -25.15 3.81
CA LEU A 36 11.20 -23.87 4.18
C LEU A 36 10.60 -22.70 3.40
N ILE A 37 10.37 -22.88 2.11
CA ILE A 37 9.72 -21.88 1.24
C ILE A 37 8.29 -21.62 1.72
N GLY A 38 7.52 -22.69 2.01
CA GLY A 38 6.15 -22.58 2.50
C GLY A 38 6.05 -21.83 3.83
N VAL A 39 6.95 -22.11 4.78
CA VAL A 39 7.00 -21.40 6.06
C VAL A 39 7.37 -19.93 5.86
N TYR A 40 8.39 -19.63 5.05
CA TYR A 40 8.82 -18.25 4.80
C TYR A 40 7.68 -17.38 4.25
N TYR A 41 6.94 -17.86 3.25
CA TYR A 41 5.82 -17.11 2.69
C TYR A 41 4.58 -17.14 3.59
N GLY A 42 4.34 -18.24 4.32
CA GLY A 42 3.23 -18.36 5.27
C GLY A 42 3.32 -17.39 6.44
N VAL A 43 4.51 -17.21 7.02
CA VAL A 43 4.72 -16.23 8.11
C VAL A 43 4.53 -14.80 7.61
N ASN A 44 5.00 -14.46 6.41
CA ASN A 44 4.80 -13.12 5.84
C ASN A 44 3.33 -12.80 5.55
N TYR A 45 2.55 -13.79 5.09
CA TYR A 45 1.12 -13.62 4.88
C TYR A 45 0.33 -13.50 6.20
N LEU A 46 0.76 -14.18 7.26
CA LEU A 46 0.08 -14.17 8.56
C LEU A 46 0.53 -13.01 9.48
N SER A 47 1.69 -12.41 9.23
CA SER A 47 2.25 -11.31 10.06
C SER A 47 1.82 -9.91 9.61
N GLY A 48 0.82 -9.81 8.73
CA GLY A 48 0.22 -8.54 8.34
C GLY A 48 -0.47 -7.87 9.53
N SER A 49 0.27 -7.05 10.27
CA SER A 49 -0.27 -6.22 11.35
C SER A 49 -1.23 -5.20 10.75
N THR A 50 -2.53 -5.34 11.00
CA THR A 50 -3.50 -4.31 10.60
C THR A 50 -3.20 -3.03 11.39
N PRO A 51 -2.87 -1.91 10.71
CA PRO A 51 -2.61 -0.65 11.40
C PRO A 51 -3.87 -0.22 12.18
N ASN A 52 -3.70 0.09 13.46
CA ASN A 52 -4.79 0.70 14.21
C ASN A 52 -4.97 2.15 13.77
N ILE A 53 -5.81 2.36 12.76
CA ILE A 53 -6.08 3.69 12.17
C ILE A 53 -6.68 4.69 13.16
N THR A 54 -7.34 4.21 14.23
CA THR A 54 -7.92 5.11 15.24
C THR A 54 -6.86 5.83 16.07
N ALA A 55 -5.65 5.26 16.18
CA ALA A 55 -4.54 5.89 16.88
C ALA A 55 -4.04 7.18 16.20
N TYR A 56 -4.38 7.39 14.93
CA TYR A 56 -3.97 8.57 14.17
C TYR A 56 -4.99 9.71 14.26
N ILE A 57 -6.21 9.49 14.75
CA ILE A 57 -7.25 10.53 14.79
C ILE A 57 -6.77 11.72 15.63
N GLY A 58 -6.83 12.93 15.06
CA GLY A 58 -6.36 14.16 15.70
C GLY A 58 -4.83 14.28 15.81
N GLN A 59 -4.08 13.32 15.27
CA GLN A 59 -2.63 13.45 15.17
C GLN A 59 -2.26 14.26 13.93
N PRO A 60 -1.21 15.09 13.99
CA PRO A 60 -0.76 15.86 12.85
C PRO A 60 -0.37 14.93 11.70
N VAL A 61 -0.63 15.37 10.48
CA VAL A 61 -0.16 14.67 9.28
C VAL A 61 1.36 14.57 9.29
N SER A 62 1.89 13.44 8.84
CA SER A 62 3.34 13.27 8.72
C SER A 62 3.95 14.27 7.73
N ALA A 63 5.18 14.71 7.99
CA ALA A 63 5.88 15.64 7.11
C ALA A 63 6.05 15.07 5.69
N GLY A 64 6.27 13.76 5.56
CA GLY A 64 6.34 13.08 4.27
C GLY A 64 5.02 13.18 3.50
N PHE A 65 3.89 12.88 4.15
CA PHE A 65 2.58 12.99 3.53
C PHE A 65 2.24 14.43 3.14
N TYR A 66 2.55 15.41 3.99
CA TYR A 66 2.38 16.83 3.66
C TYR A 66 3.20 17.23 2.42
N SER A 67 4.46 16.79 2.34
CA SER A 67 5.34 17.10 1.19
C SER A 67 4.83 16.50 -0.11
N GLU A 68 4.29 15.29 -0.05
CA GLU A 68 3.67 14.61 -1.20
C GLU A 68 2.41 15.35 -1.65
N LEU A 69 1.55 15.74 -0.71
CA LEU A 69 0.37 16.58 -0.98
C LEU A 69 0.74 17.90 -1.65
N SER A 70 1.76 18.60 -1.15
CA SER A 70 2.24 19.85 -1.74
C SER A 70 2.75 19.65 -3.17
N SER A 71 3.51 18.57 -3.41
CA SER A 71 3.96 18.21 -4.76
C SER A 71 2.78 17.93 -5.71
N LEU A 72 1.78 17.17 -5.24
CA LEU A 72 0.58 16.86 -6.00
C LEU A 72 -0.26 18.10 -6.30
N ALA A 73 -0.38 19.03 -5.35
CA ALA A 73 -1.10 20.28 -5.55
C ALA A 73 -0.49 21.13 -6.68
N MET A 74 0.84 21.14 -6.81
CA MET A 74 1.52 21.86 -7.90
C MET A 74 1.50 21.10 -9.22
N SER A 75 1.24 19.80 -9.21
CA SER A 75 1.12 19.02 -10.44
C SER A 75 -0.14 19.39 -11.23
N THR A 76 -0.06 19.23 -12.54
CA THR A 76 -1.09 19.65 -13.49
C THR A 76 -2.31 18.71 -13.42
N TYR A 77 -3.23 18.98 -12.51
CA TYR A 77 -4.56 18.38 -12.49
C TYR A 77 -5.59 19.42 -12.90
N GLY A 78 -6.17 19.26 -14.10
CA GLY A 78 -7.11 20.21 -14.69
C GLY A 78 -6.42 21.48 -15.16
N GLY A 79 -6.32 21.66 -16.48
CA GLY A 79 -5.88 22.93 -17.05
C GLY A 79 -6.83 24.08 -16.70
N PRO A 80 -6.45 25.34 -16.93
CA PRO A 80 -7.34 26.47 -16.70
C PRO A 80 -8.66 26.22 -17.44
N LEU A 81 -9.76 26.16 -16.68
CA LEU A 81 -11.09 26.05 -17.27
C LEU A 81 -11.33 27.33 -18.07
N THR A 82 -11.34 27.20 -19.39
CA THR A 82 -11.54 28.34 -20.30
C THR A 82 -12.99 28.85 -20.28
N ASN A 83 -13.90 28.12 -19.64
CA ASN A 83 -15.30 28.47 -19.53
C ASN A 83 -15.85 28.14 -18.12
N MET A 84 -15.88 29.16 -17.25
CA MET A 84 -16.37 29.06 -15.87
C MET A 84 -17.88 29.33 -15.74
N SER A 85 -18.64 29.27 -16.85
CA SER A 85 -20.07 29.65 -16.90
C SER A 85 -20.99 28.87 -15.97
N LEU A 86 -20.55 27.74 -15.41
CA LEU A 86 -21.26 26.99 -14.38
C LEU A 86 -21.20 27.65 -12.99
N PHE A 87 -20.19 28.47 -12.71
CA PHE A 87 -20.04 29.19 -11.45
C PHE A 87 -20.44 30.64 -11.65
N GLN A 88 -21.70 30.94 -11.36
CA GLN A 88 -22.17 32.32 -11.35
C GLN A 88 -21.81 32.95 -10.00
N PRO A 89 -21.12 34.10 -9.97
CA PRO A 89 -20.90 34.81 -8.73
C PRO A 89 -22.26 35.20 -8.15
N TYR A 90 -22.43 34.94 -6.85
CA TYR A 90 -23.53 35.56 -6.13
C TYR A 90 -23.30 37.07 -6.11
N ASN A 91 -24.35 37.88 -6.28
CA ASN A 91 -24.29 39.36 -6.34
C ASN A 91 -23.87 40.04 -5.02
N GLY A 92 -23.17 39.33 -4.13
CA GLY A 92 -22.61 39.85 -2.88
C GLY A 92 -21.17 40.27 -3.02
N THR A 93 -20.71 41.14 -2.12
CA THR A 93 -19.30 41.46 -1.97
C THR A 93 -18.55 40.22 -1.47
N PRO A 94 -17.42 39.82 -2.08
CA PRO A 94 -16.59 38.73 -1.57
C PRO A 94 -16.21 39.00 -0.12
N TRP A 95 -16.37 38.00 0.75
CA TRP A 95 -15.93 38.14 2.13
C TRP A 95 -14.41 38.00 2.20
N ILE A 96 -13.74 39.12 2.47
CA ILE A 96 -12.28 39.21 2.55
C ILE A 96 -11.86 39.43 4.00
N SER A 97 -10.84 38.71 4.46
CA SER A 97 -10.17 38.94 5.74
C SER A 97 -8.66 38.92 5.54
N GLY A 98 -7.96 39.94 6.05
CA GLY A 98 -6.50 40.08 5.90
C GLY A 98 -6.02 40.07 4.44
N GLY A 99 -6.85 40.57 3.50
CA GLY A 99 -6.55 40.58 2.07
C GLY A 99 -6.74 39.24 1.35
N LYS A 100 -7.29 38.21 2.01
CA LYS A 100 -7.56 36.89 1.43
C LYS A 100 -9.07 36.58 1.39
N PRO A 101 -9.55 35.87 0.36
CA PRO A 101 -10.94 35.41 0.31
C PRO A 101 -11.20 34.37 1.40
N ILE A 102 -12.36 34.45 2.03
CA ILE A 102 -12.84 33.43 2.97
C ILE A 102 -13.52 32.32 2.17
N ILE A 103 -13.05 31.09 2.40
CA ILE A 103 -13.66 29.86 1.87
C ILE A 103 -14.37 29.16 3.03
N VAL A 104 -15.69 29.00 2.93
CA VAL A 104 -16.48 28.26 3.90
C VAL A 104 -16.72 26.86 3.35
N PHE A 105 -16.25 25.84 4.08
CA PHE A 105 -16.52 24.45 3.79
C PHE A 105 -17.48 23.88 4.83
N ILE A 106 -18.62 23.37 4.38
CA ILE A 106 -19.62 22.73 5.23
C ILE A 106 -19.59 21.25 4.92
N GLY A 107 -19.06 20.46 5.86
CA GLY A 107 -19.01 19.01 5.77
C GLY A 107 -19.89 18.35 6.84
N ALA A 108 -20.27 17.10 6.61
CA ALA A 108 -20.95 16.25 7.59
C ALA A 108 -19.98 15.15 8.06
N GLU A 109 -19.72 15.08 9.36
CA GLU A 109 -18.80 14.07 9.92
C GLU A 109 -19.42 12.67 9.98
N TYR A 110 -20.75 12.57 10.04
CA TYR A 110 -21.47 11.29 10.04
C TYR A 110 -21.50 10.60 8.67
N CYS A 111 -21.06 11.28 7.61
CA CYS A 111 -21.13 10.74 6.26
C CYS A 111 -19.94 9.79 6.01
N PRO A 112 -20.19 8.51 5.67
CA PRO A 112 -19.18 7.44 5.62
C PRO A 112 -18.07 7.67 4.58
N PHE A 113 -18.26 8.61 3.64
CA PHE A 113 -17.28 8.96 2.60
C PHE A 113 -16.84 10.43 2.64
N CYS A 114 -17.44 11.27 3.49
CA CYS A 114 -17.20 12.72 3.45
C CYS A 114 -15.86 13.13 4.10
N ALA A 115 -15.23 12.27 4.89
CA ALA A 115 -13.85 12.52 5.33
C ALA A 115 -12.87 12.53 4.14
N ALA A 116 -13.11 11.71 3.11
CA ALA A 116 -12.26 11.65 1.92
C ALA A 116 -12.37 12.92 1.06
N THR A 117 -13.53 13.58 1.02
CA THR A 117 -13.74 14.78 0.18
C THR A 117 -13.01 16.01 0.70
N ARG A 118 -12.47 15.97 1.93
CA ARG A 118 -11.66 17.04 2.51
C ARG A 118 -10.27 17.12 1.88
N TRP A 119 -9.69 16.00 1.44
CA TRP A 119 -8.37 15.98 0.81
C TRP A 119 -8.32 16.67 -0.57
N PRO A 120 -9.28 16.46 -1.49
CA PRO A 120 -9.38 17.25 -2.71
C PRO A 120 -9.46 18.76 -2.48
N LEU A 121 -10.18 19.21 -1.46
CA LEU A 121 -10.27 20.63 -1.11
C LEU A 121 -8.91 21.16 -0.62
N ILE A 122 -8.23 20.43 0.25
CA ILE A 122 -6.87 20.77 0.72
C ILE A 122 -5.92 20.87 -0.47
N LEU A 123 -5.91 19.85 -1.35
CA LEU A 123 -5.09 19.84 -2.57
C LEU A 123 -5.39 21.03 -3.50
N ALA A 124 -6.66 21.42 -3.65
CA ALA A 124 -7.06 22.57 -4.46
C ALA A 124 -6.52 23.88 -3.86
N LEU A 125 -6.71 24.08 -2.56
CA LEU A 125 -6.33 25.31 -1.86
C LEU A 125 -4.81 25.44 -1.66
N MET A 126 -4.07 24.32 -1.60
CA MET A 126 -2.61 24.30 -1.56
C MET A 126 -1.94 24.96 -2.79
N ARG A 127 -2.67 25.16 -3.90
CA ARG A 127 -2.19 25.94 -5.04
C ARG A 127 -2.04 27.43 -4.73
N PHE A 128 -2.80 27.93 -3.75
CA PHE A 128 -2.86 29.34 -3.38
C PHE A 128 -2.18 29.64 -2.04
N GLY A 129 -1.62 28.62 -1.37
CA GLY A 129 -0.97 28.80 -0.07
C GLY A 129 -0.60 27.50 0.63
N ASN A 130 -0.22 27.60 1.90
CA ASN A 130 0.14 26.47 2.74
C ASN A 130 -0.88 26.29 3.86
N PHE A 131 -1.10 25.04 4.29
CA PHE A 131 -1.90 24.72 5.45
C PHE A 131 -1.02 24.54 6.69
N THR A 132 -1.58 24.81 7.85
CA THR A 132 -1.00 24.50 9.16
C THR A 132 -2.03 23.76 10.00
N GLY A 133 -1.60 22.90 10.92
CA GLY A 133 -2.52 22.14 11.78
C GLY A 133 -3.40 21.12 11.04
N LEU A 134 -2.89 20.51 9.96
CA LEU A 134 -3.58 19.39 9.33
C LEU A 134 -3.42 18.14 10.19
N GLU A 135 -4.55 17.49 10.48
CA GLU A 135 -4.62 16.27 11.29
C GLU A 135 -5.27 15.14 10.50
N TYR A 136 -4.96 13.90 10.86
CA TYR A 136 -5.66 12.75 10.31
C TYR A 136 -7.09 12.68 10.84
N MET A 137 -7.98 12.24 9.95
CA MET A 137 -9.41 12.13 10.18
C MET A 137 -9.93 10.86 9.51
N VAL A 138 -10.96 10.27 10.10
CA VAL A 138 -11.62 9.07 9.57
C VAL A 138 -13.13 9.31 9.54
N SER A 139 -13.80 8.79 8.53
CA SER A 139 -15.26 8.72 8.55
C SER A 139 -15.72 7.60 9.49
N PRO A 140 -16.86 7.75 10.17
CA PRO A 140 -17.40 6.68 10.99
C PRO A 140 -17.71 5.44 10.14
N PRO A 141 -17.58 4.23 10.72
CA PRO A 141 -17.99 3.01 10.05
C PRO A 141 -19.50 3.04 9.76
N LEU A 142 -19.88 2.38 8.65
CA LEU A 142 -21.28 2.14 8.27
C LEU A 142 -22.03 1.31 9.32
#